data_AF-A0A3G9K1C1-F1
#
_entry.id   AF-A0A3G9K1C1-F1
#
_cell.length_a   1.000
_cell.length_b   1.000
_cell.length_c   1.000
_cell.angle_alpha   90.00
_cell.angle_beta   90.00
_cell.angle_gamma   90.00
#
_symmetry.space_group_name_H-M   'P 1'
#
loop_
_entity.id
_entity.type
_entity.pdbx_description
1 polymer ?
#
loop_
_entity_poly.entity_id
_entity_poly.type
_entity_poly.pdbx_seq_one_letter_code
_entity_poly.pdbx_strand_id
1 'polypeptide(L)' 'MELSLLFRSQVIYNHALERFGYCYQKALGKARRKSGLTLPVDCPWTIEKILDEDWFPG' A
#
# COMPACT_ATOMS: atom_id res chain seq x y z
N MET A 1 3.72 -15.42 7.06
CA MET A 1 5.00 -15.75 7.78
C MET A 1 6.25 -15.09 7.16
N GLU A 2 6.17 -14.60 5.91
CA GLU A 2 7.26 -13.81 5.28
C GLU A 2 7.16 -12.31 5.62
N LEU A 3 5.97 -11.75 5.84
CA LEU A 3 5.79 -10.31 6.05
C LEU A 3 6.26 -9.84 7.44
N SER A 4 6.19 -10.70 8.45
CA SER A 4 6.77 -10.48 9.78
C SER A 4 8.30 -10.39 9.79
N LEU A 5 8.99 -11.00 8.83
CA LEU A 5 10.43 -10.81 8.62
C LEU A 5 10.74 -9.46 7.97
N LEU A 6 9.81 -8.94 7.15
CA LEU A 6 9.91 -7.64 6.51
C LEU A 6 10.03 -6.50 7.53
N PHE A 7 9.24 -6.55 8.61
CA PHE A 7 9.31 -5.58 9.71
C PHE A 7 10.60 -5.67 10.54
N ARG A 8 11.31 -6.82 10.52
CA ARG A 8 12.61 -6.95 11.22
C ARG A 8 13.75 -6.26 10.46
N SER A 9 13.61 -6.06 9.15
CA SER A 9 14.59 -5.34 8.35
C SER A 9 14.13 -3.90 8.14
N GLN A 10 14.66 -3.00 8.96
CA GLN A 10 14.41 -1.56 8.85
C GLN A 10 14.70 -1.03 7.43
N VAL A 11 15.64 -1.64 6.71
CA VAL A 11 15.97 -1.30 5.32
C VAL A 11 14.81 -1.58 4.36
N ILE A 12 14.17 -2.76 4.45
CA ILE A 12 13.07 -3.13 3.56
C ILE A 12 11.84 -2.29 3.88
N TYR A 13 11.57 -2.07 5.17
CA TYR A 13 10.49 -1.19 5.60
C TYR A 13 10.67 0.24 5.05
N ASN A 14 11.87 0.82 5.21
CA ASN A 14 12.17 2.16 4.70
C ASN A 14 12.01 2.23 3.17
N HIS A 15 12.50 1.22 2.44
CA HIS A 15 12.33 1.16 0.99
C HIS A 15 10.86 1.07 0.57
N ALA A 16 10.05 0.28 1.31
CA ALA A 16 8.62 0.19 1.08
C ALA A 16 7.91 1.53 1.34
N LEU A 17 8.29 2.22 2.41
CA LEU A 17 7.77 3.55 2.78
C LEU A 17 8.08 4.61 1.72
N GLU A 18 9.32 4.68 1.25
CA GLU A 18 9.74 5.59 0.16
C GLU A 18 8.93 5.38 -1.12
N ARG A 19 8.55 4.13 -1.41
CA ARG A 19 7.82 3.77 -2.63
C ARG A 19 6.31 3.75 -2.45
N PHE A 20 5.81 3.84 -1.23
CA PHE A 20 4.40 3.64 -0.91
C PHE A 20 3.48 4.56 -1.72
N GLY A 21 3.79 5.87 -1.72
CA GLY A 21 3.01 6.86 -2.48
C GLY A 21 3.02 6.59 -3.98
N TYR A 22 4.18 6.25 -4.56
CA TYR A 22 4.29 5.89 -5.98
C TYR A 22 3.43 4.66 -6.32
N CYS A 23 3.50 3.62 -5.49
CA CYS A 23 2.72 2.40 -5.66
C CYS A 23 1.21 2.70 -5.61
N TYR A 24 0.77 3.51 -4.64
CA TYR A 24 -0.62 3.91 -4.52
C TYR A 24 -1.11 4.66 -5.77
N GLN A 25 -0.39 5.70 -6.21
CA GLN A 25 -0.78 6.49 -7.38
C GLN A 25 -0.87 5.63 -8.65
N LYS A 26 0.07 4.68 -8.82
CA LYS A 26 0.05 3.75 -9.95
C LYS A 26 -1.16 2.80 -9.89
N ALA A 27 -1.51 2.29 -8.71
CA ALA A 27 -2.67 1.45 -8.50
C ALA A 27 -3.97 2.24 -8.73
N LEU A 28 -4.07 3.45 -8.19
CA LEU A 28 -5.17 4.39 -8.36
C LEU A 28 -5.45 4.65 -9.84
N GLY A 29 -4.41 4.96 -10.62
CA GLY A 29 -4.55 5.20 -12.07
C GLY A 29 -5.03 3.98 -12.85
N LYS A 30 -4.70 2.76 -12.41
CA LYS A 30 -5.26 1.52 -13.01
C LYS A 30 -6.71 1.31 -12.59
N ALA A 31 -7.01 1.47 -11.31
CA ALA A 31 -8.33 1.26 -10.75
C ALA A 31 -9.35 2.24 -11.35
N ARG A 32 -9.04 3.54 -11.38
CA ARG A 32 -9.88 4.58 -12.01
C ARG A 32 -10.19 4.27 -13.48
N ARG A 33 -9.17 3.87 -14.26
CA ARG A 33 -9.36 3.50 -15.67
C ARG A 33 -10.27 2.29 -15.86
N LYS A 34 -10.21 1.31 -14.95
CA LYS A 34 -10.98 0.07 -15.06
C LYS A 34 -12.41 0.21 -14.53
N SER A 35 -12.60 0.96 -13.45
CA SER A 35 -13.89 1.07 -12.77
C SER A 35 -14.70 2.29 -13.20
N GLY A 36 -14.07 3.34 -13.73
CA GLY A 36 -14.72 4.63 -13.98
C GLY A 36 -15.10 5.39 -12.70
N LEU A 37 -14.68 4.91 -11.53
CA LEU A 37 -15.03 5.50 -10.24
C LEU A 37 -14.05 6.61 -9.83
N THR A 38 -14.57 7.60 -9.11
CA THR A 38 -13.76 8.58 -8.39
C THR A 38 -13.24 7.96 -7.10
N LEU A 39 -11.99 7.52 -7.14
CA LEU A 39 -11.27 6.99 -5.98
C LEU A 39 -10.46 8.09 -5.28
N PRO A 40 -10.16 7.95 -3.97
CA PRO A 40 -9.36 8.93 -3.22
C PRO A 40 -8.01 9.21 -3.90
N VAL A 41 -7.56 10.47 -3.86
CA VAL A 41 -6.26 10.86 -4.42
C VAL A 41 -5.12 10.42 -3.51
N ASP A 42 -5.33 10.47 -2.20
CA ASP A 42 -4.37 10.02 -1.21
C ASP A 42 -4.77 8.66 -0.64
N CYS A 43 -3.78 7.83 -0.28
CA CYS A 43 -4.03 6.54 0.33
C CYS A 43 -4.69 6.75 1.70
N PRO A 44 -5.92 6.21 1.92
CA PRO A 44 -6.60 6.38 3.21
C PRO A 44 -6.04 5.45 4.30
N TRP A 45 -5.11 4.56 3.96
CA TRP A 45 -4.53 3.58 4.87
C TRP A 45 -3.03 3.78 5.03
N THR A 46 -2.54 3.50 6.23
CA THR A 46 -1.11 3.55 6.54
C THR A 46 -0.40 2.33 5.97
N ILE A 47 0.92 2.42 5.83
CA ILE A 47 1.72 1.31 5.30
C ILE A 47 1.63 0.07 6.20
N GLU A 48 1.52 0.24 7.52
CA GLU A 48 1.40 -0.86 8.48
C GLU A 48 0.12 -1.65 8.25
N LYS A 49 -1.01 -0.98 7.97
CA LYS A 49 -2.26 -1.65 7.61
C LYS A 49 -2.17 -2.40 6.29
N ILE A 50 -1.48 -1.81 5.30
CA ILE A 50 -1.29 -2.45 3.98
C ILE A 50 -0.35 -3.65 4.06
N LEU A 51 0.62 -3.62 4.97
CA LEU A 51 1.56 -4.71 5.25
C LEU A 51 1.06 -5.67 6.34
N ASP A 52 -0.21 -5.60 6.73
CA ASP A 52 -0.81 -6.57 7.63
C ASP A 52 -1.54 -7.63 6.79
N GLU A 53 -1.08 -8.89 6.87
CA GLU A 53 -1.64 -10.02 6.09
C GLU A 53 -3.11 -10.29 6.46
N ASP A 54 -3.51 -9.98 7.69
CA ASP A 54 -4.85 -10.22 8.22
C ASP A 54 -5.78 -9.00 8.05
N TRP A 55 -5.25 -7.90 7.50
CA TRP A 55 -6.00 -6.66 7.33
C TRP A 55 -6.78 -6.64 6.01
N PHE A 56 -8.07 -6.37 6.12
CA PHE A 56 -8.95 -6.14 4.98
C PHE A 56 -9.66 -4.79 5.12
N PRO A 57 -9.69 -3.95 4.07
CA PRO A 57 -10.58 -2.80 4.04
C PRO A 57 -12.03 -3.30 3.92
N GLY A 58 -12.84 -3.01 4.94
CA GLY A 58 -14.28 -3.31 4.97
C GLY A 58 -15.10 -2.45 4.02
#